data_AF-A0A3R8IUA7-F1
#
_entry.id   AF-A0A3R8IUA7-F1
#
_cell.length_a   1.000
_cell.length_b   1.000
_cell.length_c   1.000
_cell.angle_alpha   90.00
_cell.angle_beta   90.00
_cell.angle_gamma   90.00
#
_symmetry.space_group_name_H-M   'P 1'
#
loop_
_entity.id
_entity.type
_entity.pdbx_description
1 polymer ?
#
loop_
_entity_poly.entity_id
_entity_poly.type
_entity_poly.pdbx_seq_one_letter_code
_entity_poly.pdbx_strand_id
1 'polypeptide(L)'
;MKTYTTAPEETHERVAELIRRFYPELEKHKVRICLLMVASDKEGPALKHQGYPAAAVVRAVPQKDRAKDGAADVEITIDARGYEAMDSEERNGLLDHELYHIEVQYSDGGVKLDGQHRPVVKMKKHDRQFGWFDEIARRHGEHSGEVQQARELVEETGQLYLDFTALENIERIAVKKGEASEEDAA
;
A
#
# COMPACT_ATOMS: atom_id res chain seq x y z
N MET A 1 -4.95 -24.58 -2.11
CA MET A 1 -6.19 -23.91 -1.72
C MET A 1 -5.88 -22.62 -0.96
N LYS A 2 -6.69 -21.58 -1.16
CA LYS A 2 -6.61 -20.37 -0.34
C LYS A 2 -7.49 -20.51 0.89
N THR A 3 -7.00 -20.00 2.02
CA THR A 3 -7.75 -19.89 3.27
C THR A 3 -7.83 -18.42 3.68
N TYR A 4 -8.98 -18.02 4.22
CA TYR A 4 -9.21 -16.68 4.73
C TYR A 4 -9.57 -16.76 6.20
N THR A 5 -8.94 -15.94 7.02
CA THR A 5 -9.17 -15.85 8.45
C THR A 5 -9.27 -14.38 8.84
N THR A 6 -9.96 -14.08 9.94
CA THR A 6 -9.86 -12.75 10.56
C THR A 6 -8.41 -12.50 10.95
N ALA A 7 -7.94 -11.26 10.76
CA ALA A 7 -6.62 -10.86 11.24
C ALA A 7 -6.54 -10.96 12.78
N PRO A 8 -5.36 -11.22 13.36
CA PRO A 8 -5.19 -11.25 14.81
C PRO A 8 -5.49 -9.88 15.44
N GLU A 9 -5.84 -9.88 16.73
CA GLU A 9 -6.21 -8.69 17.49
C GLU A 9 -5.14 -7.57 17.42
N GLU A 10 -3.85 -7.94 17.48
CA GLU A 10 -2.74 -6.97 17.33
C GLU A 10 -2.85 -6.16 16.02
N THR A 11 -3.23 -6.79 14.92
CA THR A 11 -3.41 -6.10 13.63
C THR A 11 -4.59 -5.14 13.67
N HIS A 12 -5.65 -5.49 14.38
CA HIS A 12 -6.79 -4.59 14.61
C HIS A 12 -6.40 -3.39 15.48
N GLU A 13 -5.61 -3.60 16.53
CA GLU A 13 -5.11 -2.53 17.41
C GLU A 13 -4.23 -1.53 16.63
N ARG A 14 -3.34 -2.02 15.76
CA ARG A 14 -2.51 -1.19 14.88
C ARG A 14 -3.37 -0.32 13.96
N VAL A 15 -4.37 -0.91 13.30
CA VAL A 15 -5.31 -0.15 12.45
C VAL A 15 -6.05 0.91 13.27
N ALA A 16 -6.52 0.57 14.48
CA ALA A 16 -7.20 1.53 15.34
C ALA A 16 -6.29 2.69 15.80
N GLU A 17 -4.99 2.45 15.99
CA GLU A 17 -4.01 3.49 16.28
C GLU A 17 -3.76 4.41 15.07
N LEU A 18 -3.54 3.84 13.89
CA LEU A 18 -3.35 4.60 12.65
C LEU A 18 -4.57 5.48 12.33
N ILE A 19 -5.79 4.94 12.49
CA ILE A 19 -7.03 5.70 12.29
C ILE A 19 -7.10 6.92 13.22
N ARG A 20 -6.85 6.72 14.52
CA ARG A 20 -6.84 7.82 15.50
C ARG A 20 -5.80 8.89 15.17
N ARG A 21 -4.66 8.48 14.63
CA ARG A 21 -3.53 9.37 14.37
C ARG A 21 -3.66 10.15 13.06
N PHE A 22 -4.12 9.52 11.99
CA PHE A 22 -4.03 10.06 10.63
C PHE A 22 -5.39 10.19 9.92
N TYR A 23 -6.42 9.48 10.37
CA TYR A 23 -7.71 9.37 9.66
C TYR A 23 -8.92 9.73 10.54
N PRO A 24 -8.96 10.96 11.11
CA PRO A 24 -10.02 11.35 12.04
C PRO A 24 -11.42 11.27 11.43
N GLU A 25 -11.57 11.43 10.11
CA GLU A 25 -12.87 11.29 9.45
C GLU A 25 -13.39 9.84 9.45
N LEU A 26 -12.51 8.83 9.38
CA LEU A 26 -12.93 7.42 9.49
C LEU A 26 -13.46 7.13 10.90
N GLU A 27 -12.79 7.65 11.93
CA GLU A 27 -13.20 7.52 13.32
C GLU A 27 -14.52 8.26 13.60
N LYS A 28 -14.59 9.53 13.22
CA LYS A 28 -15.75 10.42 13.41
C LYS A 28 -17.03 9.83 12.82
N HIS A 29 -16.95 9.25 11.63
CA HIS A 29 -18.09 8.61 10.95
C HIS A 29 -18.23 7.13 11.27
N LYS A 30 -17.39 6.59 12.17
CA LYS A 30 -17.41 5.20 12.66
C LYS A 30 -17.40 4.19 11.52
N VAL A 31 -16.55 4.42 10.52
CA VAL A 31 -16.37 3.51 9.38
C VAL A 31 -15.91 2.15 9.90
N ARG A 32 -16.66 1.09 9.59
CA ARG A 32 -16.37 -0.27 10.04
C ARG A 32 -15.43 -0.93 9.06
N ILE A 33 -14.31 -1.44 9.55
CA ILE A 33 -13.28 -2.08 8.73
C ILE A 33 -13.13 -3.54 9.17
N CYS A 34 -13.26 -4.46 8.23
CA CYS A 34 -12.93 -5.87 8.42
C CYS A 34 -11.52 -6.13 7.92
N LEU A 35 -10.70 -6.80 8.73
CA LEU A 35 -9.35 -7.20 8.39
C LEU A 35 -9.32 -8.71 8.21
N LEU A 36 -8.96 -9.15 7.01
CA LEU A 36 -8.80 -10.56 6.67
C LEU A 36 -7.34 -10.84 6.32
N MET A 37 -6.87 -12.01 6.70
CA MET A 37 -5.62 -12.57 6.22
C MET A 37 -5.91 -13.71 5.25
N VAL A 38 -5.18 -13.74 4.14
CA VAL A 38 -5.24 -14.82 3.17
C VAL A 38 -3.92 -15.58 3.13
N ALA A 39 -4.01 -16.91 3.22
CA ALA A 39 -2.89 -17.82 3.06
C ALA A 39 -3.15 -18.79 1.91
N SER A 40 -2.09 -19.41 1.39
CA SER A 40 -2.13 -20.40 0.33
C SER A 40 -1.12 -21.50 0.61
N ASP A 41 -1.50 -22.75 0.35
CA ASP A 41 -0.61 -23.92 0.40
C ASP A 41 0.37 -23.99 -0.79
N LYS A 42 0.10 -23.22 -1.86
CA LYS A 42 0.99 -23.10 -3.02
C LYS A 42 2.12 -22.12 -2.75
N GLU A 43 3.26 -22.37 -3.38
CA GLU A 43 4.36 -21.42 -3.40
C GLU A 43 3.96 -20.09 -4.06
N GLY A 44 4.54 -19.01 -3.54
CA GLY A 44 4.28 -17.65 -3.97
C GLY A 44 3.21 -16.92 -3.16
N PRO A 45 2.85 -15.69 -3.58
CA PRO A 45 1.91 -14.84 -2.88
C PRO A 45 0.48 -15.39 -2.97
N ALA A 46 -0.19 -15.43 -1.82
CA ALA A 46 -1.57 -15.86 -1.69
C ALA A 46 -2.54 -14.77 -2.18
N LEU A 47 -2.18 -13.50 -2.07
CA LEU A 47 -2.98 -12.36 -2.55
C LEU A 47 -2.47 -11.82 -3.89
N LYS A 48 -3.41 -11.46 -4.75
CA LYS A 48 -3.14 -10.82 -6.04
C LYS A 48 -4.10 -9.66 -6.27
N HIS A 49 -3.60 -8.61 -6.90
CA HIS A 49 -4.39 -7.49 -7.41
C HIS A 49 -4.14 -7.34 -8.92
N GLN A 50 -5.20 -7.42 -9.72
CA GLN A 50 -5.11 -7.31 -11.20
C GLN A 50 -4.07 -8.25 -11.85
N GLY A 51 -3.89 -9.44 -11.28
CA GLY A 51 -2.96 -10.45 -11.79
C GLY A 51 -1.55 -10.42 -11.17
N TYR A 52 -1.19 -9.32 -10.51
CA TYR A 52 0.10 -9.15 -9.84
C TYR A 52 0.03 -9.53 -8.36
N PRO A 53 1.13 -10.00 -7.74
CA PRO A 53 1.26 -10.10 -6.29
C PRO A 53 0.86 -8.81 -5.57
N ALA A 54 0.16 -8.93 -4.45
CA ALA A 54 -0.18 -7.78 -3.60
C ALA A 54 0.03 -8.14 -2.13
N ALA A 55 0.59 -7.23 -1.35
CA ALA A 55 0.74 -7.41 0.10
C ALA A 55 -0.59 -7.20 0.84
N ALA A 56 -1.41 -6.25 0.38
CA ALA A 56 -2.78 -6.09 0.82
C ALA A 56 -3.65 -5.54 -0.33
N VAL A 57 -4.96 -5.66 -0.17
CA VAL A 57 -5.98 -5.07 -1.05
C VAL A 57 -7.15 -4.61 -0.21
N VAL A 58 -7.47 -3.33 -0.32
CA VAL A 58 -8.68 -2.73 0.23
C VAL A 58 -9.82 -2.65 -0.79
N ARG A 59 -11.05 -2.83 -0.31
CA ARG A 59 -12.28 -2.62 -1.09
C ARG A 59 -13.42 -2.10 -0.23
N ALA A 60 -14.29 -1.28 -0.82
CA ALA A 60 -15.60 -0.98 -0.24
C ALA A 60 -16.50 -2.23 -0.31
N VAL A 61 -17.20 -2.53 0.78
CA VAL A 61 -18.16 -3.64 0.82
C VAL A 61 -19.42 -3.26 0.03
N PRO A 62 -19.89 -4.08 -0.93
CA PRO A 62 -21.08 -3.78 -1.71
C PRO A 62 -22.32 -3.59 -0.82
N GLN A 63 -23.22 -2.70 -1.24
CA GLN A 63 -24.43 -2.35 -0.48
C GLN A 63 -25.30 -3.57 -0.11
N LYS A 64 -25.36 -4.59 -0.98
CA LYS A 64 -26.07 -5.83 -0.69
C LYS A 64 -25.46 -6.59 0.50
N ASP A 65 -24.13 -6.71 0.53
CA ASP A 65 -23.43 -7.44 1.59
C ASP A 65 -23.45 -6.69 2.92
N ARG A 66 -23.43 -5.37 2.82
CA ARG A 66 -23.67 -4.45 3.92
C ARG A 66 -24.98 -4.77 4.67
N ALA A 67 -26.04 -5.24 4.02
CA ALA A 67 -27.29 -5.57 4.71
C ALA A 67 -27.18 -6.74 5.73
N LYS A 68 -26.10 -7.53 5.70
CA LYS A 68 -25.86 -8.60 6.67
C LYS A 68 -25.50 -8.03 8.04
N ASP A 69 -25.96 -8.68 9.10
CA ASP A 69 -25.59 -8.29 10.46
C ASP A 69 -24.07 -8.40 10.67
N GLY A 70 -23.50 -7.44 11.38
CA GLY A 70 -22.06 -7.32 11.60
C GLY A 70 -21.20 -6.97 10.37
N ALA A 71 -21.78 -6.76 9.18
CA ALA A 71 -20.99 -6.50 7.97
C ALA A 71 -20.23 -5.16 8.03
N ALA A 72 -18.94 -5.18 7.70
CA ALA A 72 -18.12 -3.99 7.59
C ALA A 72 -18.55 -3.07 6.43
N ASP A 73 -17.99 -1.86 6.40
CA ASP A 73 -18.09 -0.90 5.30
C ASP A 73 -16.93 -1.05 4.32
N VAL A 74 -15.77 -1.45 4.84
CA VAL A 74 -14.53 -1.71 4.09
C VAL A 74 -13.97 -3.06 4.50
N GLU A 75 -13.37 -3.77 3.55
CA GLU A 75 -12.59 -4.98 3.80
C GLU A 75 -11.16 -4.75 3.32
N ILE A 76 -10.19 -5.00 4.20
CA ILE A 76 -8.77 -5.06 3.86
C ILE A 76 -8.36 -6.53 3.95
N THR A 77 -7.91 -7.09 2.83
CA THR A 77 -7.37 -8.45 2.78
C THR A 77 -5.85 -8.35 2.69
N ILE A 78 -5.14 -9.07 3.55
CA ILE A 78 -3.68 -9.01 3.70
C ILE A 78 -3.09 -10.39 3.34
N ASP A 79 -2.00 -10.42 2.58
CA ASP A 79 -1.22 -11.64 2.38
C ASP A 79 -0.54 -12.04 3.70
N ALA A 80 -0.98 -13.14 4.31
CA ALA A 80 -0.54 -13.52 5.66
C ALA A 80 0.97 -13.74 5.74
N ARG A 81 1.53 -14.48 4.77
CA ARG A 81 2.95 -14.84 4.76
C ARG A 81 3.83 -13.61 4.56
N GLY A 82 3.46 -12.73 3.64
CA GLY A 82 4.19 -11.48 3.42
C GLY A 82 4.16 -10.58 4.66
N TYR A 83 2.99 -10.44 5.28
CA TYR A 83 2.79 -9.59 6.45
C TYR A 83 3.53 -10.10 7.70
N GLU A 84 3.56 -11.42 7.92
CA GLU A 84 4.29 -12.03 9.04
C GLU A 84 5.80 -11.81 8.92
N ALA A 85 6.33 -11.76 7.70
CA ALA A 85 7.75 -11.50 7.45
C ALA A 85 8.16 -10.03 7.61
N MET A 86 7.19 -9.10 7.61
CA MET A 86 7.44 -7.68 7.80
C MET A 86 7.77 -7.36 9.26
N ASP A 87 8.62 -6.35 9.46
CA ASP A 87 8.83 -5.74 10.77
C ASP A 87 7.65 -4.84 11.19
N SER A 88 7.73 -4.27 12.39
CA SER A 88 6.63 -3.46 12.94
C SER A 88 6.34 -2.20 12.11
N GLU A 89 7.36 -1.54 11.57
CA GLU A 89 7.19 -0.29 10.82
C GLU A 89 6.72 -0.58 9.39
N GLU A 90 7.21 -1.64 8.78
CA GLU A 90 6.71 -2.14 7.48
C GLU A 90 5.22 -2.50 7.55
N ARG A 91 4.79 -3.18 8.62
CA ARG A 91 3.36 -3.48 8.86
C ARG A 91 2.54 -2.21 9.02
N ASN A 92 3.03 -1.24 9.78
CA ASN A 92 2.36 0.05 9.95
C ASN A 92 2.24 0.78 8.60
N GLY A 93 3.31 0.83 7.81
CA GLY A 93 3.32 1.44 6.48
C GLY A 93 2.35 0.78 5.50
N LEU A 94 2.26 -0.56 5.50
CA LEU A 94 1.29 -1.28 4.67
C LEU A 94 -0.14 -0.96 5.08
N LEU A 95 -0.46 -0.99 6.39
CA LEU A 95 -1.81 -0.72 6.86
C LEU A 95 -2.21 0.74 6.61
N ASP A 96 -1.29 1.69 6.82
CA ASP A 96 -1.48 3.10 6.51
C ASP A 96 -1.76 3.30 5.02
N HIS A 97 -1.00 2.63 4.14
CA HIS A 97 -1.26 2.62 2.69
C HIS A 97 -2.70 2.21 2.35
N GLU A 98 -3.19 1.11 2.92
CA GLU A 98 -4.54 0.62 2.66
C GLU A 98 -5.62 1.55 3.25
N LEU A 99 -5.38 2.12 4.43
CA LEU A 99 -6.30 3.09 5.05
C LEU A 99 -6.41 4.38 4.23
N TYR A 100 -5.31 4.83 3.62
CA TYR A 100 -5.27 6.04 2.80
C TYR A 100 -6.17 5.96 1.55
N HIS A 101 -6.48 4.76 1.08
CA HIS A 101 -7.46 4.56 0.03
C HIS A 101 -8.89 4.88 0.48
N ILE A 102 -9.22 4.90 1.78
CA ILE A 102 -10.61 5.00 2.22
C ILE A 102 -11.05 6.47 2.28
N GLU A 103 -11.94 6.86 1.36
CA GLU A 103 -12.48 8.22 1.29
C GLU A 103 -13.98 8.26 1.63
N VAL A 104 -14.33 8.88 2.76
CA VAL A 104 -15.72 9.16 3.13
C VAL A 104 -16.31 10.20 2.18
N GLN A 105 -17.50 9.92 1.66
CA GLN A 105 -18.18 10.79 0.72
C GLN A 105 -19.12 11.78 1.43
N TYR A 106 -19.22 12.99 0.90
CA TYR A 106 -20.06 14.07 1.42
C TYR A 106 -21.08 14.53 0.37
N SER A 107 -22.24 14.99 0.85
CA SER A 107 -23.29 15.62 0.04
C SER A 107 -24.06 16.63 0.90
N ASP A 108 -24.42 17.79 0.33
CA ASP A 108 -25.27 18.81 0.95
C ASP A 108 -24.84 19.23 2.38
N GLY A 109 -23.53 19.33 2.60
CA GLY A 109 -22.96 19.78 3.88
C GLY A 109 -22.83 18.69 4.95
N GLY A 110 -23.15 17.43 4.64
CA GLY A 110 -23.05 16.30 5.56
C GLY A 110 -22.43 15.05 4.92
N VAL A 111 -22.22 14.01 5.75
CA VAL A 111 -21.78 12.70 5.27
C VAL A 111 -22.87 12.05 4.43
N LYS A 112 -22.49 11.53 3.27
CA LYS A 112 -23.41 10.78 2.41
C LYS A 112 -23.65 9.40 3.02
N LEU A 113 -24.92 9.05 3.23
CA LEU A 113 -25.32 7.74 3.74
C LEU A 113 -25.90 6.86 2.63
N ASP A 114 -25.74 5.54 2.76
CA ASP A 114 -26.38 4.55 1.89
C ASP A 114 -27.76 4.12 2.40
N GLY A 115 -28.38 3.16 1.71
CA GLY A 115 -29.69 2.60 2.10
C GLY A 115 -29.68 1.81 3.42
N GLN A 116 -28.52 1.62 4.05
CA GLN A 116 -28.36 1.03 5.38
C GLN A 116 -28.00 2.10 6.42
N HIS A 117 -28.16 3.39 6.09
CA HIS A 117 -27.84 4.54 6.94
C HIS A 117 -26.38 4.57 7.41
N ARG A 118 -25.44 4.08 6.59
CA ARG A 118 -24.01 4.10 6.89
C ARG A 118 -23.23 4.94 5.89
N PRO A 119 -22.04 5.45 6.27
CA PRO A 119 -21.22 6.28 5.40
C PRO A 119 -20.94 5.59 4.07
N VAL A 120 -21.11 6.32 2.97
CA VAL A 120 -20.63 5.88 1.66
C VAL A 120 -19.13 6.16 1.60
N VAL A 121 -18.36 5.13 1.29
CA VAL A 121 -16.91 5.23 1.07
C VAL A 121 -16.58 4.97 -0.39
N LYS A 122 -15.55 5.66 -0.91
CA LYS A 122 -14.92 5.35 -2.20
C LYS A 122 -13.44 5.10 -2.00
N MET A 123 -12.86 4.37 -2.95
CA MET A 123 -11.42 4.11 -2.95
C MET A 123 -10.72 5.28 -3.65
N LYS A 124 -9.98 6.08 -2.88
CA LYS A 124 -9.03 7.07 -3.38
C LYS A 124 -8.00 6.34 -4.25
N LYS A 125 -7.59 6.95 -5.37
CA LYS A 125 -6.53 6.41 -6.22
C LYS A 125 -5.16 6.80 -5.67
N HIS A 126 -4.13 6.02 -5.97
CA HIS A 126 -2.76 6.42 -5.68
C HIS A 126 -2.46 7.76 -6.34
N ASP A 127 -1.70 8.62 -5.65
CA ASP A 127 -1.21 9.87 -6.24
C ASP A 127 -0.20 9.57 -7.37
N ARG A 128 0.50 8.42 -7.30
CA ARG A 128 1.37 7.86 -8.34
C ARG A 128 1.11 6.36 -8.48
N GLN A 129 0.96 5.88 -9.71
CA GLN A 129 0.83 4.46 -10.00
C GLN A 129 1.71 4.09 -11.20
N PHE A 130 2.54 3.06 -11.05
CA PHE A 130 3.48 2.65 -12.09
C PHE A 130 3.09 1.28 -12.67
N GLY A 131 3.05 1.21 -13.99
CA GLY A 131 2.95 -0.01 -14.76
C GLY A 131 3.80 0.16 -16.01
N TRP A 132 5.03 -0.34 -15.97
CA TRP A 132 6.03 -0.08 -17.00
C TRP A 132 6.43 -1.38 -17.70
N PHE A 133 6.73 -1.27 -19.00
CA PHE A 133 7.28 -2.37 -19.78
C PHE A 133 8.75 -2.10 -20.08
N ASP A 134 9.64 -2.88 -19.45
CA ASP A 134 11.09 -2.79 -19.68
C ASP A 134 11.47 -2.88 -21.16
N GLU A 135 10.79 -3.75 -21.90
CA GLU A 135 11.04 -3.96 -23.32
C GLU A 135 10.68 -2.72 -24.16
N ILE A 136 9.65 -1.98 -23.77
CA ILE A 136 9.25 -0.73 -24.44
C ILE A 136 10.23 0.39 -24.11
N ALA A 137 10.64 0.49 -22.84
CA ALA A 137 11.68 1.42 -22.41
C ALA A 137 13.01 1.17 -23.15
N ARG A 138 13.46 -0.09 -23.24
CA ARG A 138 14.68 -0.47 -23.98
C ARG A 138 14.60 -0.14 -25.47
N ARG A 139 13.44 -0.36 -26.09
CA ARG A 139 13.25 -0.17 -27.54
C ARG A 139 13.12 1.29 -27.93
N HIS A 140 12.42 2.09 -27.14
CA HIS A 140 12.04 3.47 -27.50
C HIS A 140 12.77 4.55 -26.70
N GLY A 141 13.50 4.19 -25.65
CA GLY A 141 14.30 5.12 -24.85
C GLY A 141 13.47 6.28 -24.31
N GLU A 142 13.97 7.50 -24.46
CA GLU A 142 13.32 8.74 -23.99
C GLU A 142 11.95 9.02 -24.62
N HIS A 143 11.61 8.34 -25.72
CA HIS A 143 10.31 8.46 -26.36
C HIS A 143 9.26 7.50 -25.79
N SER A 144 9.66 6.64 -24.85
CA SER A 144 8.75 5.73 -24.16
C SER A 144 8.05 6.44 -22.99
N GLY A 145 6.76 6.10 -22.77
CA GLY A 145 6.01 6.66 -21.66
C GLY A 145 6.55 6.25 -20.29
N GLU A 146 7.23 5.11 -20.21
CA GLU A 146 7.93 4.62 -19.01
C GLU A 146 9.08 5.56 -18.63
N VAL A 147 9.94 5.91 -19.60
CA VAL A 147 11.10 6.78 -19.35
C VAL A 147 10.64 8.22 -19.07
N GLN A 148 9.59 8.69 -19.74
CA GLN A 148 9.01 10.02 -19.48
C GLN A 148 8.43 10.12 -18.07
N GLN A 149 7.61 9.16 -17.65
CA GLN A 149 7.08 9.12 -16.28
C GLN A 149 8.17 8.99 -15.21
N ALA A 150 9.21 8.20 -15.47
CA ALA A 150 10.34 8.08 -14.56
C ALA A 150 11.08 9.42 -14.38
N ARG A 151 11.23 10.21 -15.45
CA ARG A 151 11.82 11.56 -15.37
C ARG A 151 10.95 12.52 -14.59
N GLU A 152 9.66 12.59 -14.92
CA GLU A 152 8.69 13.42 -14.21
C GLU A 152 8.67 13.10 -12.71
N LEU A 153 8.73 11.82 -12.34
CA LEU A 153 8.82 11.40 -10.95
C LEU A 153 10.03 12.00 -10.24
N VAL A 154 11.22 11.87 -10.83
CA VAL A 154 12.47 12.39 -10.26
C VAL A 154 12.43 13.92 -10.16
N GLU A 155 11.95 14.60 -11.21
CA GLU A 155 11.88 16.06 -11.27
C GLU A 155 10.89 16.64 -10.26
N GLU A 156 9.70 16.05 -10.12
CA GLU A 156 8.63 16.59 -9.28
C GLU A 156 8.81 16.27 -7.80
N THR A 157 9.41 15.11 -7.49
CA THR A 157 9.45 14.59 -6.11
C THR A 157 10.82 14.67 -5.47
N GLY A 158 11.86 14.95 -6.27
CA GLY A 158 13.24 14.98 -5.82
C GLY A 158 13.63 13.68 -5.13
N GLN A 159 13.93 13.77 -3.83
CA GLN A 159 14.36 12.62 -3.03
C GLN A 159 13.23 11.93 -2.26
N LEU A 160 11.98 12.42 -2.29
CA LEU A 160 10.89 11.87 -1.46
C LEU A 160 10.76 10.33 -1.57
N TYR A 161 10.79 9.81 -2.80
CA TYR A 161 10.71 8.37 -3.07
C TYR A 161 12.07 7.70 -3.26
N LEU A 162 13.16 8.47 -3.39
CA LEU A 162 14.48 8.01 -3.84
C LEU A 162 15.61 8.38 -2.87
N ASP A 163 15.30 8.67 -1.60
CA ASP A 163 16.28 9.13 -0.61
C ASP A 163 17.41 8.09 -0.34
N PHE A 164 17.13 6.81 -0.60
CA PHE A 164 18.15 5.75 -0.55
C PHE A 164 19.27 5.89 -1.61
N THR A 165 19.09 6.72 -2.64
CA THR A 165 20.12 6.97 -3.67
C THR A 165 21.28 7.83 -3.17
N ALA A 166 21.10 8.57 -2.07
CA ALA A 166 22.14 9.42 -1.49
C ALA A 166 23.11 8.64 -0.58
N LEU A 167 22.63 7.62 0.15
CA LEU A 167 23.43 6.91 1.16
C LEU A 167 24.23 5.72 0.60
N GLU A 168 23.66 4.92 -0.32
CA GLU A 168 24.39 3.77 -0.87
C GLU A 168 25.59 4.16 -1.75
N ASN A 169 25.54 5.33 -2.39
CA ASN A 169 26.65 5.82 -3.19
C ASN A 169 27.83 6.29 -2.34
N ILE A 170 27.59 6.84 -1.14
CA ILE A 170 28.67 7.27 -0.24
C ILE A 170 29.43 6.06 0.30
N GLU A 171 28.72 5.00 0.73
CA GLU A 171 29.36 3.78 1.24
C GLU A 171 30.09 3.01 0.13
N ARG A 172 29.49 2.85 -1.06
CA ARG A 172 30.16 2.20 -2.21
C ARG A 172 31.39 2.98 -2.70
N ILE A 173 31.36 4.31 -2.66
CA ILE A 173 32.51 5.16 -3.02
C ILE A 173 33.59 5.10 -1.93
N ALA A 174 33.21 5.05 -0.65
CA ALA A 174 34.15 4.93 0.46
C ALA A 174 34.89 3.59 0.46
N VAL A 175 34.19 2.48 0.19
CA VAL A 175 34.79 1.14 0.05
C VAL A 175 35.75 1.08 -1.13
N LYS A 176 35.34 1.59 -2.31
CA LYS A 176 36.24 1.66 -3.49
C LYS A 176 37.48 2.53 -3.29
N LYS A 177 37.39 3.61 -2.51
CA LYS A 177 38.55 4.45 -2.16
C LYS A 177 39.49 3.79 -1.15
N GLY A 178 38.97 2.94 -0.26
CA GLY A 178 39.77 2.15 0.67
C GLY A 178 40.60 1.08 -0.06
N GLU A 179 39.97 0.33 -0.96
CA GLU A 179 40.63 -0.75 -1.71
C GLU A 179 41.69 -0.21 -2.70
N ALA A 180 41.44 0.93 -3.36
CA ALA A 180 42.41 1.56 -4.26
C ALA A 180 43.65 2.13 -3.53
N SER A 181 43.58 2.36 -2.22
CA SER A 181 44.71 2.90 -1.44
C SER A 181 45.67 1.82 -0.89
N GLU A 182 45.24 0.56 -0.86
CA GLU A 182 46.10 -0.57 -0.46
C GLU A 182 46.85 -1.19 -1.65
N GLU A 183 46.32 -1.11 -2.87
CA GLU A 183 47.00 -1.58 -4.09
C GLU A 183 48.13 -0.65 -4.57
N ASP A 184 48.08 0.64 -4.26
CA ASP A 184 49.13 1.62 -4.62
C ASP A 184 50.26 1.73 -3.56
N ALA A 185 50.20 0.92 -2.49
CA ALA A 185 51.18 0.92 -1.40
C ALA A 185 52.03 -0.38 -1.31
N ALA A 186 51.96 -1.25 -2.32
CA ALA A 186 52.72 -2.52 -2.39
C ALA A 186 53.80 -2.51 -3.48
#